data_AF-A0A0Q0VU55-F1
#
_entry.id   AF-A0A0Q0VU55-F1
#
_cell.length_a   1.000
_cell.length_b   1.000
_cell.length_c   1.000
_cell.angle_alpha   90.00
_cell.angle_beta   90.00
_cell.angle_gamma   90.00
#
_symmetry.space_group_name_H-M   'P 1'
#
loop_
_entity.id
_entity.type
_entity.pdbx_description
1 polymer ?
#
loop_
_entity_poly.entity_id
_entity_poly.type
_entity_poly.pdbx_seq_one_letter_code
_entity_poly.pdbx_strand_id
1 'polypeptide(L)'
;MRSSRVILALVVVIMLISNLLMAGTKIEFKDPKGDDKGPGYYTYPTDPIYVAGSFDLLSATIEDKGSEIDFRINFNAPVTFNWGDFWDVQQLQIYLDFDKVEGSGRTETIPGTQVLIDPANAWEKVIFIDPHTVAKINGEIELKAAHMKEDIVLPSKIKPIGKSIKATVKKEDLGIGEDVDITQWGYGILMLSATGFPGNWCVLMRRVNEYNGQHRFGNGADGAGDPNVMDLFAGNADGSDDEAQLQYDMLDDWESGMDPEETEDDVLTTIKLVYPE
;
A
#
# COMPACT_ATOMS: atom_id res chain seq x y z
N MET A 1 66.77 10.77 18.36
CA MET A 1 66.03 10.38 17.13
C MET A 1 65.39 9.01 17.33
N ARG A 2 64.20 8.93 17.95
CA ARG A 2 63.35 7.72 18.03
C ARG A 2 62.01 8.10 18.70
N SER A 3 61.22 8.99 18.09
CA SER A 3 59.88 9.30 18.63
C SER A 3 58.85 9.73 17.59
N SER A 4 59.18 9.79 16.30
CA SER A 4 58.27 10.34 15.29
C SER A 4 57.48 9.30 14.49
N ARG A 5 57.58 8.00 14.83
CA ARG A 5 56.91 6.92 14.06
C ARG A 5 55.63 6.37 14.70
N VAL A 6 55.32 6.74 15.94
CA VAL A 6 54.14 6.22 16.66
C VAL A 6 52.92 7.12 16.50
N ILE A 7 53.09 8.40 16.16
CA ILE A 7 51.98 9.36 16.08
C ILE A 7 51.25 9.30 14.71
N LEU A 8 51.90 8.82 13.64
CA LEU A 8 51.27 8.76 12.32
C LEU A 8 50.35 7.53 12.13
N ALA A 9 50.50 6.49 12.95
CA ALA A 9 49.64 5.31 12.88
C ALA A 9 48.30 5.50 13.63
N LEU A 10 48.22 6.45 14.58
CA LEU A 10 47.00 6.69 15.35
C LEU A 10 46.03 7.66 14.67
N VAL A 11 46.53 8.58 13.83
CA VAL A 11 45.68 9.53 13.08
C VAL A 11 45.06 8.90 11.83
N VAL A 12 45.69 7.86 11.25
CA VAL A 12 45.14 7.15 10.08
C VAL A 12 44.10 6.11 10.49
N VAL A 13 44.14 5.59 11.72
CA VAL A 13 43.13 4.62 12.20
C VAL A 13 41.82 5.30 12.65
N ILE A 14 41.83 6.60 12.95
CA ILE A 14 40.60 7.38 13.27
C ILE A 14 39.90 7.89 12.00
N MET A 15 40.55 7.90 10.83
CA MET A 15 39.94 8.28 9.54
C MET A 15 39.42 7.08 8.70
N LEU A 16 39.37 5.87 9.28
CA LEU A 16 38.92 4.65 8.59
C LEU A 16 37.64 4.03 9.19
N ILE A 17 36.89 4.77 10.00
CA ILE A 17 35.58 4.34 10.55
C ILE A 17 34.46 5.31 10.13
N SER A 18 34.43 5.74 8.88
CA SER A 18 33.30 6.54 8.37
C SER A 18 32.95 6.26 6.91
N ASN A 19 33.17 5.03 6.44
CA ASN A 19 32.72 4.54 5.12
C ASN A 19 32.04 3.16 5.23
N LEU A 20 31.38 2.89 6.36
CA LEU A 20 30.32 1.90 6.39
C LEU A 20 29.01 2.70 6.51
N LEU A 21 28.03 2.35 5.68
CA LEU A 21 26.71 2.97 5.54
C LEU A 21 26.67 4.13 4.55
N MET A 22 26.55 3.80 3.26
CA MET A 22 25.48 4.35 2.40
C MET A 22 25.13 3.30 1.33
N ALA A 23 24.94 2.05 1.75
CA ALA A 23 23.92 1.25 1.07
C ALA A 23 22.62 1.72 1.71
N GLY A 24 21.71 2.31 0.93
CA GLY A 24 20.40 2.71 1.43
C GLY A 24 19.73 1.55 2.14
N THR A 25 19.07 1.82 3.27
CA THR A 25 18.29 0.82 4.00
C THR A 25 17.25 0.23 3.06
N LYS A 26 17.18 -1.09 2.97
CA LYS A 26 16.24 -1.81 2.10
C LYS A 26 15.44 -2.80 2.93
N ILE A 27 14.12 -2.72 2.84
CA ILE A 27 13.15 -3.66 3.38
C ILE A 27 12.57 -4.46 2.21
N GLU A 28 12.30 -5.74 2.43
CA GLU A 28 11.65 -6.61 1.46
C GLU A 28 10.57 -7.42 2.16
N PHE A 29 9.34 -7.24 1.71
CA PHE A 29 8.19 -8.05 2.04
C PHE A 29 7.89 -8.98 0.87
N LYS A 30 7.37 -10.15 1.18
CA LYS A 30 6.89 -11.14 0.24
C LYS A 30 5.47 -11.54 0.59
N ASP A 31 4.80 -12.05 -0.41
CA ASP A 31 3.41 -12.45 -0.33
C ASP A 31 3.26 -13.78 -1.10
N PRO A 32 2.41 -14.70 -0.64
CA PRO A 32 2.14 -15.93 -1.38
C PRO A 32 1.51 -15.60 -2.74
N LYS A 33 1.42 -16.61 -3.61
CA LYS A 33 0.91 -16.42 -4.97
C LYS A 33 -0.52 -16.91 -5.07
N GLY A 34 -1.38 -16.09 -5.66
CA GLY A 34 -2.73 -16.48 -6.09
C GLY A 34 -3.80 -16.33 -5.01
N ASP A 35 -3.59 -15.42 -4.08
CA ASP A 35 -4.48 -15.02 -2.98
C ASP A 35 -5.10 -13.63 -3.19
N ASP A 36 -5.08 -13.14 -4.43
CA ASP A 36 -5.83 -11.99 -4.95
C ASP A 36 -7.36 -12.17 -4.99
N LYS A 37 -7.91 -12.64 -3.87
CA LYS A 37 -9.30 -13.07 -3.69
C LYS A 37 -9.97 -12.38 -2.50
N GLY A 38 -9.40 -11.28 -2.00
CA GLY A 38 -9.85 -10.56 -0.81
C GLY A 38 -10.03 -11.53 0.37
N PRO A 39 -11.25 -11.72 0.90
CA PRO A 39 -11.56 -12.69 1.96
C PRO A 39 -11.50 -14.18 1.52
N GLY A 40 -10.90 -14.47 0.37
CA GLY A 40 -10.68 -15.83 -0.14
C GLY A 40 -11.70 -16.30 -1.19
N TYR A 41 -12.73 -15.50 -1.46
CA TYR A 41 -13.82 -15.87 -2.36
C TYR A 41 -14.16 -14.84 -3.44
N TYR A 42 -13.47 -13.69 -3.52
CA TYR A 42 -13.73 -12.72 -4.58
C TYR A 42 -13.42 -13.25 -5.97
N THR A 43 -14.14 -12.71 -6.95
CA THR A 43 -13.96 -13.06 -8.36
C THR A 43 -13.65 -11.83 -9.19
N TYR A 44 -12.72 -12.02 -10.13
CA TYR A 44 -12.33 -11.02 -11.10
C TYR A 44 -13.51 -10.61 -12.01
N PRO A 45 -13.50 -9.38 -12.54
CA PRO A 45 -14.37 -9.00 -13.64
C PRO A 45 -14.08 -9.83 -14.90
N THR A 46 -15.06 -9.90 -15.80
CA THR A 46 -14.98 -10.77 -16.99
C THR A 46 -14.29 -10.14 -18.19
N ASP A 47 -14.04 -8.83 -18.18
CA ASP A 47 -13.31 -8.17 -19.26
C ASP A 47 -11.83 -8.63 -19.29
N PRO A 48 -11.26 -8.95 -20.47
CA PRO A 48 -9.87 -9.42 -20.57
C PRO A 48 -8.80 -8.45 -20.07
N ILE A 49 -9.13 -7.17 -19.84
CA ILE A 49 -8.19 -6.22 -19.25
C ILE A 49 -7.79 -6.59 -17.82
N TYR A 50 -8.68 -7.27 -17.08
CA TYR A 50 -8.40 -7.77 -15.72
C TYR A 50 -7.70 -9.12 -15.81
N VAL A 51 -6.43 -9.08 -16.23
CA VAL A 51 -5.61 -10.28 -16.37
C VAL A 51 -5.48 -10.97 -15.02
N ALA A 52 -5.65 -12.30 -14.97
CA ALA A 52 -5.46 -13.06 -13.74
C ALA A 52 -4.07 -12.81 -13.13
N GLY A 53 -4.02 -12.52 -11.83
CA GLY A 53 -2.81 -12.13 -11.12
C GLY A 53 -2.41 -10.65 -11.27
N SER A 54 -3.27 -9.81 -11.85
CA SER A 54 -3.01 -8.36 -11.97
C SER A 54 -3.21 -7.60 -10.66
N PHE A 55 -3.87 -8.23 -9.67
CA PHE A 55 -4.02 -7.74 -8.30
C PHE A 55 -3.36 -8.66 -7.26
N ASP A 56 -2.58 -9.65 -7.71
CA ASP A 56 -1.83 -10.61 -6.89
C ASP A 56 -0.46 -10.03 -6.57
N LEU A 57 -0.28 -9.58 -5.34
CA LEU A 57 0.96 -9.06 -4.81
C LEU A 57 1.95 -10.23 -4.67
N LEU A 58 3.23 -9.97 -4.95
CA LEU A 58 4.28 -10.98 -4.75
C LEU A 58 5.41 -10.49 -3.86
N SER A 59 5.67 -9.19 -3.90
CA SER A 59 6.67 -8.56 -3.05
C SER A 59 6.58 -7.05 -3.08
N ALA A 60 6.95 -6.45 -1.95
CA ALA A 60 7.21 -5.03 -1.83
C ALA A 60 8.67 -4.82 -1.43
N THR A 61 9.35 -3.92 -2.11
CA THR A 61 10.68 -3.45 -1.73
C THR A 61 10.58 -1.97 -1.39
N ILE A 62 10.95 -1.61 -0.15
CA ILE A 62 11.08 -0.23 0.29
C ILE A 62 12.56 0.09 0.42
N GLU A 63 13.05 1.09 -0.31
CA GLU A 63 14.46 1.48 -0.32
C GLU A 63 14.61 2.96 0.04
N ASP A 64 15.32 3.24 1.14
CA ASP A 64 15.70 4.59 1.53
C ASP A 64 16.83 5.10 0.62
N LYS A 65 16.57 6.24 -0.05
CA LYS A 65 17.51 6.91 -0.96
C LYS A 65 18.08 8.21 -0.38
N GLY A 66 17.93 8.43 0.93
CA GLY A 66 18.32 9.66 1.62
C GLY A 66 17.14 10.61 1.77
N SER A 67 16.93 11.49 0.78
CA SER A 67 15.81 12.46 0.77
C SER A 67 14.50 11.89 0.20
N GLU A 68 14.56 10.71 -0.42
CA GLU A 68 13.43 10.03 -1.06
C GLU A 68 13.38 8.57 -0.59
N ILE A 69 12.19 7.97 -0.69
CA ILE A 69 11.95 6.54 -0.47
C ILE A 69 11.35 5.97 -1.75
N ASP A 70 11.95 4.89 -2.26
CA ASP A 70 11.45 4.12 -3.38
C ASP A 70 10.61 2.94 -2.87
N PHE A 71 9.34 2.88 -3.28
CA PHE A 71 8.44 1.75 -3.06
C PHE A 71 8.28 1.00 -4.38
N ARG A 72 8.76 -0.23 -4.47
CA ARG A 72 8.56 -1.11 -5.63
C ARG A 72 7.65 -2.26 -5.26
N ILE A 73 6.48 -2.30 -5.87
CA ILE A 73 5.49 -3.38 -5.70
C ILE A 73 5.53 -4.27 -6.94
N ASN A 74 5.61 -5.58 -6.75
CA ASN A 74 5.60 -6.57 -7.81
C ASN A 74 4.30 -7.40 -7.77
N PHE A 75 3.81 -7.74 -8.95
CA PHE A 75 2.58 -8.49 -9.16
C PHE A 75 2.84 -9.81 -9.88
N ASN A 76 1.88 -10.73 -9.81
CA ASN A 76 1.93 -11.99 -10.55
C ASN A 76 1.62 -11.84 -12.05
N ALA A 77 1.07 -10.70 -12.49
CA ALA A 77 0.87 -10.37 -13.90
C ALA A 77 1.58 -9.08 -14.34
N PRO A 78 1.80 -8.88 -15.66
CA PRO A 78 2.30 -7.61 -16.18
C PRO A 78 1.31 -6.45 -15.94
N VAL A 79 1.86 -5.27 -15.70
CA VAL A 79 1.13 -4.01 -15.68
C VAL A 79 0.88 -3.58 -17.14
N THR A 80 -0.37 -3.31 -17.48
CA THR A 80 -0.83 -3.03 -18.85
C THR A 80 -1.29 -1.59 -19.04
N PHE A 81 -1.37 -1.16 -20.30
CA PHE A 81 -1.64 0.23 -20.73
C PHE A 81 -2.62 0.27 -21.92
N ASN A 82 -3.72 -0.49 -21.83
CA ASN A 82 -4.71 -0.62 -22.90
C ASN A 82 -5.68 0.58 -22.97
N TRP A 83 -5.89 1.31 -21.88
CA TRP A 83 -6.84 2.43 -21.81
C TRP A 83 -6.24 3.83 -21.96
N GLY A 84 -4.91 3.95 -22.11
CA GLY A 84 -4.25 5.23 -22.36
C GLY A 84 -2.78 5.23 -21.99
N ASP A 85 -2.27 6.41 -21.64
CA ASP A 85 -0.85 6.63 -21.32
C ASP A 85 -0.46 6.16 -19.89
N PHE A 86 -1.46 5.93 -19.03
CA PHE A 86 -1.29 5.41 -17.67
C PHE A 86 -1.66 3.91 -17.61
N TRP A 87 -1.29 3.24 -16.52
CA TRP A 87 -1.60 1.82 -16.38
C TRP A 87 -3.10 1.59 -16.12
N ASP A 88 -3.58 0.38 -16.38
CA ASP A 88 -5.02 0.18 -16.54
C ASP A 88 -5.81 0.06 -15.23
N VAL A 89 -5.38 -0.82 -14.31
CA VAL A 89 -6.32 -1.36 -13.31
C VAL A 89 -5.86 -1.34 -11.86
N GLN A 90 -4.57 -1.23 -11.55
CA GLN A 90 -4.07 -1.28 -10.16
C GLN A 90 -4.24 0.06 -9.43
N GLN A 91 -4.72 0.04 -8.19
CA GLN A 91 -4.61 1.16 -7.24
C GLN A 91 -3.97 0.67 -5.94
N LEU A 92 -2.82 1.24 -5.55
CA LEU A 92 -2.15 0.87 -4.30
C LEU A 92 -2.38 1.96 -3.25
N GLN A 93 -2.60 1.51 -2.03
CA GLN A 93 -2.61 2.35 -0.84
C GLN A 93 -1.55 1.79 0.12
N ILE A 94 -0.56 2.62 0.47
CA ILE A 94 0.52 2.23 1.38
C ILE A 94 0.41 3.08 2.64
N TYR A 95 -0.23 2.54 3.66
CA TYR A 95 -0.35 3.13 4.99
C TYR A 95 0.96 2.95 5.76
N LEU A 96 1.40 4.01 6.42
CA LEU A 96 2.66 4.09 7.13
C LEU A 96 2.40 4.47 8.58
N ASP A 97 2.78 3.56 9.48
CA ASP A 97 2.90 3.78 10.91
C ASP A 97 4.36 4.09 11.22
N PHE A 98 4.64 5.32 11.64
CA PHE A 98 6.00 5.78 11.90
C PHE A 98 6.47 5.52 13.33
N ASP A 99 5.56 5.34 14.28
CA ASP A 99 5.88 5.40 15.71
C ASP A 99 5.49 4.16 16.51
N LYS A 100 4.63 3.28 15.98
CA LYS A 100 4.11 2.06 16.61
C LYS A 100 3.44 2.33 17.96
N VAL A 101 2.82 3.49 18.12
CA VAL A 101 2.18 3.88 19.37
C VAL A 101 0.68 3.59 19.28
N GLU A 102 0.18 2.81 20.22
CA GLU A 102 -1.27 2.56 20.32
C GLU A 102 -2.04 3.88 20.44
N GLY A 103 -3.00 4.08 19.54
CA GLY A 103 -3.83 5.30 19.47
C GLY A 103 -3.11 6.56 18.97
N SER A 104 -1.87 6.47 18.47
CA SER A 104 -1.34 7.49 17.54
C SER A 104 -1.93 7.26 16.14
N GLY A 105 -1.92 8.28 15.30
CA GLY A 105 -2.38 8.14 13.92
C GLY A 105 -3.88 7.94 13.74
N ARG A 106 -4.23 7.36 12.58
CA ARG A 106 -5.58 7.15 12.07
C ARG A 106 -5.87 5.65 11.95
N THR A 107 -7.12 5.25 12.16
CA THR A 107 -7.59 3.88 11.92
C THR A 107 -8.44 3.77 10.66
N GLU A 108 -9.17 4.83 10.31
CA GLU A 108 -9.95 4.88 9.07
C GLU A 108 -9.03 4.90 7.85
N THR A 109 -9.38 4.14 6.81
CA THR A 109 -8.68 4.12 5.52
C THR A 109 -9.30 5.13 4.56
N ILE A 110 -8.68 5.31 3.39
CA ILE A 110 -9.23 6.15 2.32
C ILE A 110 -10.69 5.73 2.03
N PRO A 111 -11.64 6.68 1.96
CA PRO A 111 -13.04 6.38 1.66
C PRO A 111 -13.19 5.51 0.42
N GLY A 112 -13.91 4.40 0.57
CA GLY A 112 -14.01 3.37 -0.47
C GLY A 112 -13.30 2.07 -0.13
N THR A 113 -12.22 2.10 0.66
CA THR A 113 -11.41 0.89 0.91
C THR A 113 -12.17 -0.15 1.74
N GLN A 114 -13.07 0.30 2.62
CA GLN A 114 -13.96 -0.53 3.46
C GLN A 114 -13.22 -1.50 4.39
N VAL A 115 -12.09 -1.04 4.95
CA VAL A 115 -11.42 -1.68 6.09
C VAL A 115 -10.97 -0.62 7.09
N LEU A 116 -10.80 -1.00 8.34
CA LEU A 116 -10.10 -0.23 9.35
C LEU A 116 -8.70 -0.81 9.56
N ILE A 117 -7.78 0.01 10.06
CA ILE A 117 -6.47 -0.43 10.54
C ILE A 117 -6.55 -0.55 12.07
N ASP A 118 -5.98 -1.63 12.60
CA ASP A 118 -5.95 -1.95 14.03
C ASP A 118 -5.41 -0.76 14.86
N PRO A 119 -6.16 -0.25 15.86
CA PRO A 119 -5.75 0.89 16.67
C PRO A 119 -4.49 0.65 17.50
N ALA A 120 -4.09 -0.61 17.69
CA ALA A 120 -2.82 -0.96 18.33
C ALA A 120 -1.63 -0.34 17.59
N ASN A 121 -1.74 -0.21 16.27
CA ASN A 121 -0.72 0.42 15.44
C ASN A 121 -1.37 1.10 14.21
N ALA A 122 -2.01 2.23 14.48
CA ALA A 122 -2.64 3.09 13.47
C ALA A 122 -1.58 3.83 12.62
N TRP A 123 -2.01 4.62 11.63
CA TRP A 123 -1.11 5.18 10.60
C TRP A 123 -1.05 6.71 10.58
N GLU A 124 0.10 7.28 10.20
CA GLU A 124 0.30 8.74 10.08
C GLU A 124 0.15 9.25 8.65
N LYS A 125 0.64 8.49 7.66
CA LYS A 125 0.56 8.84 6.24
C LYS A 125 0.13 7.67 5.37
N VAL A 126 -0.60 7.94 4.30
CA VAL A 126 -0.91 6.98 3.25
C VAL A 126 -0.35 7.46 1.92
N ILE A 127 0.42 6.62 1.24
CA ILE A 127 0.85 6.87 -0.13
C ILE A 127 -0.23 6.34 -1.06
N PHE A 128 -0.81 7.23 -1.86
CA PHE A 128 -1.88 6.89 -2.80
C PHE A 128 -1.33 6.82 -4.24
N ILE A 129 -1.36 5.63 -4.82
CA ILE A 129 -0.80 5.34 -6.15
C ILE A 129 -1.93 4.90 -7.07
N ASP A 130 -2.31 5.78 -7.99
CA ASP A 130 -3.47 5.60 -8.87
C ASP A 130 -3.15 6.05 -10.30
N PRO A 131 -3.69 5.39 -11.35
CA PRO A 131 -3.38 5.69 -12.74
C PRO A 131 -4.03 6.95 -13.30
N HIS A 132 -4.78 7.72 -12.51
CA HIS A 132 -5.38 8.96 -12.96
C HIS A 132 -4.43 10.17 -12.82
N THR A 133 -4.79 11.27 -13.47
CA THR A 133 -4.03 12.51 -13.35
C THR A 133 -4.11 13.06 -11.93
N VAL A 134 -3.04 13.73 -11.46
CA VAL A 134 -3.01 14.41 -10.16
C VAL A 134 -4.21 15.34 -9.94
N ALA A 135 -4.65 16.04 -10.99
CA ALA A 135 -5.83 16.90 -10.92
C ALA A 135 -7.13 16.12 -10.62
N LYS A 136 -7.30 14.93 -11.21
CA LYS A 136 -8.45 14.07 -10.94
C LYS A 136 -8.38 13.45 -9.54
N ILE A 137 -7.20 12.96 -9.14
CA ILE A 137 -6.97 12.43 -7.80
C ILE A 137 -7.29 13.47 -6.72
N ASN A 138 -6.72 14.67 -6.83
CA ASN A 138 -6.98 15.75 -5.87
C ASN A 138 -8.45 16.18 -5.85
N GLY A 139 -9.12 16.17 -7.01
CA GLY A 139 -10.56 16.46 -7.09
C GLY A 139 -11.40 15.47 -6.30
N GLU A 140 -11.12 14.17 -6.42
CA GLU A 140 -11.83 13.11 -5.69
C GLU A 140 -11.51 13.13 -4.19
N ILE A 141 -10.25 13.40 -3.82
CA ILE A 141 -9.84 13.57 -2.42
C ILE A 141 -10.58 14.75 -1.79
N GLU A 142 -10.63 15.92 -2.44
CA GLU A 142 -11.32 17.09 -1.87
C GLU A 142 -12.83 16.87 -1.74
N LEU A 143 -13.42 16.05 -2.62
CA LEU A 143 -14.86 15.75 -2.56
C LEU A 143 -15.20 14.73 -1.47
N LYS A 144 -14.36 13.71 -1.25
CA LYS A 144 -14.74 12.52 -0.48
C LYS A 144 -13.86 12.27 0.75
N ALA A 145 -12.62 12.72 0.72
CA ALA A 145 -11.60 12.45 1.74
C ALA A 145 -10.97 13.74 2.31
N ALA A 146 -11.68 14.88 2.25
CA ALA A 146 -11.14 16.18 2.65
C ALA A 146 -10.65 16.23 4.11
N HIS A 147 -11.25 15.43 4.99
CA HIS A 147 -10.92 15.34 6.41
C HIS A 147 -9.57 14.66 6.68
N MET A 148 -8.99 13.96 5.71
CA MET A 148 -7.70 13.25 5.80
C MET A 148 -6.71 13.67 4.71
N LYS A 149 -7.01 14.71 3.93
CA LYS A 149 -6.22 15.08 2.75
C LYS A 149 -4.75 15.38 3.03
N GLU A 150 -4.45 15.94 4.21
CA GLU A 150 -3.07 16.28 4.62
C GLU A 150 -2.24 15.02 4.92
N ASP A 151 -2.90 13.87 5.10
CA ASP A 151 -2.27 12.59 5.38
C ASP A 151 -2.16 11.71 4.12
N ILE A 152 -2.78 12.12 3.01
CA ILE A 152 -2.67 11.46 1.71
C ILE A 152 -1.52 12.06 0.91
N VAL A 153 -0.49 11.26 0.66
CA VAL A 153 0.72 11.66 -0.06
C VAL A 153 0.73 11.03 -1.45
N LEU A 154 0.93 11.88 -2.47
CA LEU A 154 1.09 11.42 -3.85
C LEU A 154 2.58 11.27 -4.18
N PRO A 155 3.01 10.17 -4.81
CA PRO A 155 4.41 10.03 -5.24
C PRO A 155 4.85 11.14 -6.19
N SER A 156 6.07 11.62 -6.02
CA SER A 156 6.70 12.58 -6.94
C SER A 156 6.96 11.95 -8.32
N LYS A 157 7.09 10.62 -8.38
CA LYS A 157 7.29 9.85 -9.59
C LYS A 157 6.69 8.46 -9.47
N ILE A 158 6.02 8.01 -10.52
CA ILE A 158 5.52 6.64 -10.65
C ILE A 158 6.06 6.05 -11.95
N LYS A 159 6.55 4.81 -11.89
CA LYS A 159 7.11 4.11 -13.05
C LYS A 159 6.66 2.65 -13.05
N PRO A 160 5.60 2.30 -13.80
CA PRO A 160 5.26 0.92 -14.06
C PRO A 160 6.23 0.31 -15.07
N ILE A 161 6.74 -0.90 -14.79
CA ILE A 161 7.64 -1.65 -15.67
C ILE A 161 7.40 -3.14 -15.49
N GLY A 162 7.10 -3.84 -16.58
CA GLY A 162 6.93 -5.29 -16.56
C GLY A 162 5.81 -5.67 -15.58
N LYS A 163 6.14 -6.40 -14.52
CA LYS A 163 5.21 -6.80 -13.46
C LYS A 163 5.31 -5.94 -12.20
N SER A 164 5.75 -4.68 -12.31
CA SER A 164 6.01 -3.85 -11.14
C SER A 164 5.55 -2.42 -11.31
N ILE A 165 5.18 -1.78 -10.20
CA ILE A 165 5.03 -0.33 -10.08
C ILE A 165 6.07 0.16 -9.08
N LYS A 166 6.90 1.13 -9.50
CA LYS A 166 7.80 1.86 -8.61
C LYS A 166 7.28 3.27 -8.36
N ALA A 167 6.96 3.58 -7.12
CA ALA A 167 6.63 4.93 -6.66
C ALA A 167 7.83 5.52 -5.89
N THR A 168 8.16 6.77 -6.15
CA THR A 168 9.16 7.54 -5.41
C THR A 168 8.44 8.62 -4.63
N VAL A 169 8.66 8.66 -3.32
CA VAL A 169 8.06 9.64 -2.40
C VAL A 169 9.17 10.41 -1.72
N LYS A 170 9.03 11.73 -1.60
CA LYS A 170 10.00 12.52 -0.85
C LYS A 170 9.68 12.46 0.63
N LYS A 171 10.72 12.38 1.47
CA LYS A 171 10.56 12.41 2.93
C LYS A 171 9.93 13.73 3.41
N GLU A 172 10.19 14.84 2.71
CA GLU A 172 9.54 16.13 3.01
C GLU A 172 8.01 16.07 2.87
N ASP A 173 7.49 15.34 1.87
CA ASP A 173 6.04 15.22 1.62
C ASP A 173 5.36 14.33 2.67
N LEU A 174 6.13 13.45 3.32
CA LEU A 174 5.68 12.63 4.46
C LEU A 174 5.78 13.39 5.80
N GLY A 175 6.38 14.58 5.82
CA GLY A 175 6.56 15.38 7.05
C GLY A 175 7.64 14.83 7.99
N ILE A 176 8.58 14.05 7.48
CA ILE A 176 9.61 13.35 8.27
C ILE A 176 11.03 13.82 7.93
N GLY A 177 11.97 13.58 8.84
CA GLY A 177 13.38 13.92 8.65
C GLY A 177 14.12 12.94 7.72
N GLU A 178 15.29 13.32 7.23
CA GLU A 178 16.11 12.46 6.37
C GLU A 178 16.73 11.28 7.13
N ASP A 179 16.98 11.42 8.44
CA ASP A 179 17.66 10.42 9.28
C ASP A 179 16.72 9.37 9.89
N VAL A 180 15.47 9.28 9.40
CA VAL A 180 14.50 8.26 9.87
C VAL A 180 14.97 6.84 9.54
N ASP A 181 14.73 5.92 10.47
CA ASP A 181 14.95 4.50 10.25
C ASP A 181 13.66 3.84 9.80
N ILE A 182 13.54 3.60 8.49
CA ILE A 182 12.37 2.97 7.89
C ILE A 182 12.15 1.53 8.38
N THR A 183 13.15 0.86 8.97
CA THR A 183 12.97 -0.50 9.54
C THR A 183 12.07 -0.48 10.78
N GLN A 184 11.87 0.68 11.38
CA GLN A 184 11.03 0.86 12.56
C GLN A 184 9.58 1.20 12.22
N TRP A 185 9.17 1.16 10.95
CA TRP A 185 7.81 1.49 10.55
C TRP A 185 6.91 0.26 10.41
N GLY A 186 5.60 0.48 10.52
CA GLY A 186 4.57 -0.44 10.05
C GLY A 186 4.09 -0.08 8.66
N TYR A 187 3.75 -1.11 7.88
CA TYR A 187 3.33 -0.97 6.48
C TYR A 187 2.00 -1.69 6.26
N GLY A 188 0.99 -0.95 5.83
CA GLY A 188 -0.25 -1.50 5.29
C GLY A 188 -0.25 -1.30 3.80
N ILE A 189 0.11 -2.33 3.03
CA ILE A 189 0.16 -2.24 1.57
C ILE A 189 -1.05 -2.99 1.02
N LEU A 190 -2.05 -2.23 0.56
CA LEU A 190 -3.31 -2.77 0.06
C LEU A 190 -3.35 -2.65 -1.47
N MET A 191 -3.86 -3.69 -2.11
CA MET A 191 -4.11 -3.72 -3.54
C MET A 191 -5.61 -3.65 -3.84
N LEU A 192 -6.00 -2.58 -4.54
CA LEU A 192 -7.36 -2.33 -4.99
C LEU A 192 -7.40 -2.19 -6.51
N SER A 193 -8.61 -2.11 -7.07
CA SER A 193 -8.80 -1.85 -8.49
C SER A 193 -9.22 -0.42 -8.79
N ALA A 194 -8.44 0.27 -9.61
CA ALA A 194 -8.72 1.63 -10.08
C ALA A 194 -9.93 1.70 -11.03
N THR A 195 -10.66 2.81 -10.95
CA THR A 195 -11.70 3.19 -11.91
C THR A 195 -11.86 4.70 -11.99
N GLY A 196 -12.13 5.18 -13.20
CA GLY A 196 -12.47 6.57 -13.43
C GLY A 196 -13.93 6.92 -13.09
N PHE A 197 -14.74 5.95 -12.72
CA PHE A 197 -16.17 6.07 -12.41
C PHE A 197 -16.49 5.38 -11.07
N PRO A 198 -15.95 5.88 -9.95
CA PRO A 198 -16.17 5.30 -8.63
C PRO A 198 -17.60 5.53 -8.14
N GLY A 199 -18.01 4.77 -7.12
CA GLY A 199 -19.22 5.07 -6.33
C GLY A 199 -19.11 6.41 -5.60
N ASN A 200 -20.23 6.88 -5.03
CA ASN A 200 -20.29 8.21 -4.43
C ASN A 200 -19.37 8.39 -3.20
N TRP A 201 -19.06 7.31 -2.50
CA TRP A 201 -18.20 7.29 -1.32
C TRP A 201 -16.80 6.71 -1.59
N CYS A 202 -16.50 6.26 -2.81
CA CYS A 202 -15.21 5.66 -3.15
C CYS A 202 -14.26 6.66 -3.84
N VAL A 203 -12.99 6.69 -3.45
CA VAL A 203 -11.93 7.46 -4.13
C VAL A 203 -11.28 6.63 -5.23
N LEU A 204 -11.75 6.82 -6.48
CA LEU A 204 -11.16 6.23 -7.71
C LEU A 204 -11.01 4.71 -7.74
N MET A 205 -11.75 3.98 -6.91
CA MET A 205 -11.68 2.51 -6.82
C MET A 205 -12.99 1.84 -7.21
N ARG A 206 -12.87 0.60 -7.70
CA ARG A 206 -14.01 -0.26 -8.03
C ARG A 206 -14.53 -0.93 -6.78
N ARG A 207 -15.85 -1.04 -6.72
CA ARG A 207 -16.52 -1.84 -5.71
C ARG A 207 -16.49 -3.32 -6.07
N VAL A 208 -16.45 -4.15 -5.05
CA VAL A 208 -16.90 -5.54 -5.09
C VAL A 208 -18.43 -5.56 -5.03
N ASN A 209 -19.04 -6.59 -5.60
CA ASN A 209 -20.48 -6.71 -5.78
C ASN A 209 -20.87 -8.16 -5.46
N GLU A 210 -22.17 -8.46 -5.27
CA GLU A 210 -22.62 -9.84 -5.10
C GLU A 210 -22.26 -10.68 -6.33
N TYR A 211 -22.46 -10.11 -7.54
CA TYR A 211 -22.16 -10.77 -8.82
C TYR A 211 -21.08 -10.03 -9.59
N ASN A 212 -20.12 -10.78 -10.14
CA ASN A 212 -19.15 -10.19 -11.06
C ASN A 212 -19.81 -9.78 -12.38
N GLY A 213 -19.13 -8.90 -13.11
CA GLY A 213 -19.58 -8.42 -14.41
C GLY A 213 -18.39 -8.01 -15.26
N GLN A 214 -18.65 -7.36 -16.39
CA GLN A 214 -17.58 -6.94 -17.29
C GLN A 214 -16.49 -6.12 -16.57
N HIS A 215 -16.90 -5.16 -15.73
CA HIS A 215 -15.98 -4.28 -15.00
C HIS A 215 -16.22 -4.26 -13.49
N ARG A 216 -16.79 -5.36 -12.96
CA ARG A 216 -17.22 -5.52 -11.56
C ARG A 216 -16.62 -6.78 -10.96
N PHE A 217 -15.99 -6.65 -9.80
CA PHE A 217 -15.64 -7.80 -8.98
C PHE A 217 -16.91 -8.38 -8.37
N GLY A 218 -16.89 -9.68 -8.08
CA GLY A 218 -18.03 -10.43 -7.56
C GLY A 218 -17.74 -11.18 -6.27
N ASN A 219 -18.80 -11.81 -5.74
CA ASN A 219 -18.84 -12.57 -4.50
C ASN A 219 -18.63 -11.74 -3.22
N GLY A 220 -18.83 -10.43 -3.25
CA GLY A 220 -18.97 -9.60 -2.05
C GLY A 220 -20.45 -9.36 -1.73
N ALA A 221 -20.79 -8.12 -1.43
CA ALA A 221 -22.18 -7.68 -1.22
C ALA A 221 -22.58 -6.61 -2.24
N ASP A 222 -23.89 -6.47 -2.46
CA ASP A 222 -24.43 -5.33 -3.23
C ASP A 222 -24.62 -4.07 -2.37
N GLY A 223 -24.40 -4.15 -1.06
CA GLY A 223 -24.32 -3.01 -0.16
C GLY A 223 -22.97 -2.29 -0.25
N ALA A 224 -22.48 -1.77 0.87
CA ALA A 224 -21.21 -1.07 0.92
C ALA A 224 -20.19 -1.69 1.90
N GLY A 225 -20.59 -2.53 2.85
CA GLY A 225 -19.70 -2.99 3.92
C GLY A 225 -18.58 -3.96 3.56
N ASP A 226 -18.61 -4.60 2.39
CA ASP A 226 -17.55 -5.53 1.99
C ASP A 226 -16.24 -4.80 1.62
N PRO A 227 -15.07 -5.32 2.05
CA PRO A 227 -13.78 -4.74 1.70
C PRO A 227 -13.56 -4.65 0.18
N ASN A 228 -13.09 -3.50 -0.31
CA ASN A 228 -12.70 -3.34 -1.71
C ASN A 228 -11.22 -3.69 -1.97
N VAL A 229 -10.66 -4.52 -1.10
CA VAL A 229 -9.27 -4.96 -1.07
C VAL A 229 -9.18 -6.33 -1.73
N MET A 230 -8.37 -6.45 -2.78
CA MET A 230 -8.18 -7.71 -3.49
C MET A 230 -7.09 -8.55 -2.85
N ASP A 231 -6.09 -7.89 -2.26
CA ASP A 231 -4.86 -8.48 -1.75
C ASP A 231 -4.16 -7.48 -0.80
N LEU A 232 -3.47 -7.99 0.23
CA LEU A 232 -2.61 -7.25 1.16
C LEU A 232 -1.54 -8.18 1.78
N PHE A 233 -0.40 -7.60 2.14
CA PHE A 233 0.63 -8.32 2.89
C PHE A 233 0.16 -8.61 4.32
N ALA A 234 0.25 -9.89 4.73
CA ALA A 234 -0.21 -10.37 6.03
C ALA A 234 0.91 -11.05 6.84
N GLY A 235 0.65 -11.33 8.11
CA GLY A 235 1.57 -12.09 8.97
C GLY A 235 2.93 -11.40 9.15
N ASN A 236 4.01 -12.12 8.83
CA ASN A 236 5.37 -11.58 8.85
C ASN A 236 5.78 -11.01 7.47
N ALA A 237 4.91 -11.16 6.47
CA ALA A 237 5.14 -10.87 5.07
C ALA A 237 6.44 -11.52 4.55
N ASP A 238 6.61 -12.81 4.86
CA ASP A 238 7.76 -13.62 4.42
C ASP A 238 7.45 -14.48 3.18
N GLY A 239 6.21 -14.46 2.72
CA GLY A 239 5.69 -15.18 1.55
C GLY A 239 5.33 -16.62 1.85
N SER A 240 5.00 -16.92 3.11
CA SER A 240 4.56 -18.24 3.54
C SER A 240 3.10 -18.50 3.13
N ASP A 241 2.79 -19.76 2.80
CA ASP A 241 1.48 -20.12 2.27
C ASP A 241 0.33 -19.87 3.29
N ASP A 242 0.62 -19.80 4.59
CA ASP A 242 -0.37 -19.50 5.63
C ASP A 242 -0.76 -18.01 5.69
N GLU A 243 0.04 -17.11 5.12
CA GLU A 243 -0.28 -15.67 5.05
C GLU A 243 -1.54 -15.39 4.22
N ALA A 244 -1.80 -16.20 3.19
CA ALA A 244 -3.04 -16.11 2.42
C ALA A 244 -4.28 -16.34 3.31
N GLN A 245 -4.23 -17.32 4.23
CA GLN A 245 -5.34 -17.56 5.16
C GLN A 245 -5.47 -16.43 6.18
N LEU A 246 -4.35 -15.85 6.63
CA LEU A 246 -4.38 -14.69 7.51
C LEU A 246 -5.05 -13.49 6.83
N GLN A 247 -4.75 -13.24 5.55
CA GLN A 247 -5.46 -12.23 4.77
C GLN A 247 -6.96 -12.54 4.70
N TYR A 248 -7.33 -13.77 4.35
CA TYR A 248 -8.74 -14.16 4.20
C TYR A 248 -9.52 -13.91 5.49
N ASP A 249 -8.96 -14.36 6.61
CA ASP A 249 -9.57 -14.19 7.93
C ASP A 249 -9.67 -12.70 8.32
N MET A 250 -8.65 -11.89 8.00
CA MET A 250 -8.66 -10.43 8.28
C MET A 250 -9.65 -9.65 7.41
N LEU A 251 -10.13 -10.22 6.30
CA LEU A 251 -11.04 -9.55 5.38
C LEU A 251 -12.48 -10.10 5.43
N ASP A 252 -12.75 -11.14 6.22
CA ASP A 252 -14.04 -11.84 6.27
C ASP A 252 -14.95 -11.41 7.44
N ASP A 253 -14.46 -10.55 8.34
CA ASP A 253 -15.24 -10.05 9.49
C ASP A 253 -15.89 -8.69 9.18
N TRP A 254 -16.95 -8.71 8.36
CA TRP A 254 -17.70 -7.50 7.97
C TRP A 254 -19.21 -7.78 7.90
N GLU A 255 -20.01 -6.72 8.05
CA GLU A 255 -21.44 -6.72 7.81
C GLU A 255 -21.79 -5.56 6.87
N SER A 256 -22.66 -5.81 5.89
CA SER A 256 -23.05 -4.81 4.91
C SER A 256 -24.51 -4.42 5.07
N GLY A 257 -24.77 -3.11 5.03
CA GLY A 257 -26.10 -2.55 4.94
C GLY A 257 -26.81 -2.91 3.63
N MET A 258 -28.07 -2.50 3.49
CA MET A 258 -28.85 -2.80 2.29
C MET A 258 -28.69 -1.77 1.16
N ASP A 259 -28.25 -0.55 1.47
CA ASP A 259 -28.12 0.51 0.47
C ASP A 259 -26.67 0.59 -0.05
N PRO A 260 -26.41 0.36 -1.35
CA PRO A 260 -25.08 0.50 -1.94
C PRO A 260 -24.46 1.90 -1.85
N GLU A 261 -25.25 2.93 -1.56
CA GLU A 261 -24.83 4.33 -1.58
C GLU A 261 -24.70 4.93 -0.17
N GLU A 262 -25.03 4.18 0.87
CA GLU A 262 -24.89 4.56 2.27
C GLU A 262 -23.95 3.60 3.00
N THR A 263 -23.11 4.13 3.90
CA THR A 263 -22.13 3.33 4.66
C THR A 263 -22.39 3.36 6.16
N GLU A 264 -23.50 3.95 6.60
CA GLU A 264 -23.78 4.22 8.02
C GLU A 264 -24.13 2.96 8.81
N ASP A 265 -24.68 1.95 8.12
CA ASP A 265 -25.11 0.67 8.70
C ASP A 265 -24.05 -0.44 8.55
N ASP A 266 -22.90 -0.15 7.94
CA ASP A 266 -21.86 -1.14 7.70
C ASP A 266 -21.00 -1.40 8.95
N VAL A 267 -20.58 -2.65 9.11
CA VAL A 267 -19.52 -3.04 10.04
C VAL A 267 -18.29 -3.40 9.22
N LEU A 268 -17.23 -2.60 9.35
CA LEU A 268 -15.99 -2.81 8.61
C LEU A 268 -15.06 -3.77 9.34
N THR A 269 -14.36 -4.58 8.55
CA THR A 269 -13.29 -5.43 9.07
C THR A 269 -12.05 -4.63 9.47
N THR A 270 -11.19 -5.21 10.30
CA THR A 270 -9.96 -4.57 10.78
C THR A 270 -8.74 -5.36 10.34
N ILE A 271 -7.86 -4.72 9.57
CA ILE A 271 -6.60 -5.28 9.11
C ILE A 271 -5.43 -4.84 9.99
N LYS A 272 -4.32 -5.58 9.90
CA LYS A 272 -3.07 -5.28 10.60
C LYS A 272 -1.99 -4.88 9.62
N LEU A 273 -1.11 -3.98 10.08
CA LEU A 273 0.10 -3.63 9.35
C LEU A 273 1.16 -4.72 9.54
N VAL A 274 2.05 -4.86 8.55
CA VAL A 274 3.23 -5.72 8.63
C VAL A 274 4.46 -4.90 9.02
N TYR A 275 5.39 -5.55 9.70
CA TYR A 275 6.60 -4.91 10.24
C TYR A 275 7.85 -5.62 9.70
N PRO A 276 8.92 -4.88 9.37
CA PRO A 276 10.20 -5.49 9.05
C PRO A 276 10.72 -6.31 10.25
N GLU A 277 11.30 -7.48 9.96
CA GLU A 277 12.03 -8.29 10.95
C GLU A 277 13.40 -7.69 11.34
#